data_AF-A0A846V0V2-F1
#
_entry.id   AF-A0A846V0V2-F1
#
_cell.length_a   1.000
_cell.length_b   1.000
_cell.length_c   1.000
_cell.angle_alpha   90.00
_cell.angle_beta   90.00
_cell.angle_gamma   90.00
#
_symmetry.space_group_name_H-M   'P 1'
#
loop_
_entity.id
_entity.type
_entity.pdbx_description
1 polymer ?
#
loop_
_entity_poly.entity_id
_entity_poly.type
_entity_poly.pdbx_seq_one_letter_code
_entity_poly.pdbx_strand_id
1 'polypeptide(L)'
;MNRKFRTIAVIPVAAFAVLGPFSASYASDDVSTDRGLLAFVLRNDTVLARVSENCQDVSVARAALNGRMGFTIQAECAIKDGREENADCSAYRINATGTIDSPAQATCAT
;
A
#
# COMPACT_ATOMS: atom_id res chain seq x y z
N MET A 1 57.49 4.25 -25.39
CA MET A 1 56.57 3.11 -25.17
C MET A 1 56.36 2.95 -23.68
N ASN A 2 55.09 2.95 -23.22
CA ASN A 2 54.56 2.13 -22.11
C ASN A 2 53.15 2.64 -21.76
N ARG A 3 52.15 2.01 -22.40
CA ARG A 3 50.72 2.23 -22.17
C ARG A 3 50.33 1.54 -20.86
N LYS A 4 49.89 2.29 -19.85
CA LYS A 4 49.16 1.73 -18.71
C LYS A 4 47.67 1.94 -18.96
N PHE A 5 46.99 0.83 -19.21
CA PHE A 5 45.55 0.74 -19.44
C PHE A 5 44.79 1.30 -18.23
N ARG A 6 43.93 2.30 -18.48
CA ARG A 6 42.90 2.72 -17.54
C ARG A 6 41.74 1.74 -17.66
N THR A 7 41.62 0.82 -16.72
CA THR A 7 40.44 -0.03 -16.57
C THR A 7 39.31 0.83 -16.02
N ILE A 8 38.43 1.31 -16.89
CA ILE A 8 37.16 1.93 -16.51
C ILE A 8 36.27 0.78 -16.01
N ALA A 9 36.13 0.66 -14.69
CA ALA A 9 35.15 -0.22 -14.10
C ALA A 9 33.75 0.37 -14.39
N VAL A 10 33.09 -0.18 -15.41
CA VAL A 10 31.67 0.07 -15.67
C VAL A 10 30.91 -0.61 -14.54
N ILE A 11 30.37 0.20 -13.62
CA ILE A 11 29.45 -0.25 -12.58
C ILE A 11 28.15 -0.60 -13.29
N PRO A 12 27.70 -1.86 -13.31
CA PRO A 12 26.36 -2.15 -13.80
C PRO A 12 25.38 -1.59 -12.78
N VAL A 13 24.69 -0.50 -13.14
CA VAL A 13 23.52 -0.01 -12.43
C VAL A 13 22.44 -1.08 -12.60
N ALA A 14 22.34 -1.97 -11.61
CA ALA A 14 21.23 -2.90 -11.50
C ALA A 14 19.99 -2.13 -11.03
N ALA A 15 19.36 -1.39 -11.95
CA ALA A 15 18.03 -0.84 -11.76
C ALA A 15 17.01 -1.92 -12.12
N PHE A 16 16.78 -2.85 -11.21
CA PHE A 16 15.60 -3.71 -11.23
C PHE A 16 14.82 -3.48 -9.94
N ALA A 17 14.11 -2.34 -9.89
CA ALA A 17 12.91 -2.26 -9.06
C ALA A 17 11.83 -3.06 -9.80
N VAL A 18 11.86 -4.39 -9.62
CA VAL A 18 10.69 -5.22 -9.90
C VAL A 18 9.65 -4.80 -8.86
N LEU A 19 8.80 -3.85 -9.23
CA LEU A 19 7.50 -3.66 -8.62
C LEU A 19 6.67 -4.90 -8.96
N GLY A 20 6.96 -5.99 -8.26
CA GLY A 20 6.09 -7.15 -8.26
C GLY A 20 4.74 -6.71 -7.71
N PRO A 21 3.63 -7.29 -8.20
CA PRO A 21 2.35 -7.09 -7.55
C PRO A 21 2.53 -7.43 -6.07
N PHE A 22 2.20 -6.47 -5.19
CA PHE A 22 2.14 -6.69 -3.75
C PHE A 22 1.09 -7.79 -3.53
N SER A 23 1.54 -9.04 -3.56
CA SER A 23 0.79 -10.16 -3.04
C SER A 23 0.94 -10.04 -1.54
N ALA A 24 0.14 -9.15 -0.96
CA ALA A 24 -0.06 -9.11 0.46
C ALA A 24 -0.71 -10.45 0.83
N SER A 25 0.11 -11.44 1.17
CA SER A 25 -0.33 -12.70 1.74
C SER A 25 -0.88 -12.39 3.12
N TYR A 26 -2.16 -12.05 3.15
CA TYR A 26 -2.95 -11.77 4.33
C TYR A 26 -3.21 -13.08 5.10
N ALA A 27 -2.20 -13.57 5.80
CA ALA A 27 -2.20 -14.88 6.45
C ALA A 27 -2.78 -14.89 7.88
N SER A 28 -3.46 -13.82 8.32
CA SER A 28 -4.11 -13.80 9.63
C SER A 28 -5.40 -12.97 9.57
N ASP A 29 -6.52 -13.58 9.90
CA ASP A 29 -7.82 -12.90 10.11
C ASP A 29 -7.92 -12.32 11.55
N ASP A 30 -6.83 -12.25 12.31
CA ASP A 30 -6.84 -11.66 13.65
C ASP A 30 -6.94 -10.12 13.56
N VAL A 31 -8.17 -9.63 13.63
CA VAL A 31 -8.54 -8.21 13.64
C VAL A 31 -7.91 -7.47 14.83
N SER A 32 -7.41 -8.19 15.84
CA SER A 32 -6.66 -7.61 16.98
C SER A 32 -5.29 -7.07 16.58
N THR A 33 -4.72 -7.52 15.46
CA THR A 33 -3.42 -7.05 14.94
C THR A 33 -3.58 -6.12 13.75
N ASP A 34 -2.71 -5.12 13.58
CA ASP A 34 -2.78 -4.18 12.46
C ASP A 34 -2.74 -4.86 11.09
N ARG A 35 -1.86 -5.86 10.93
CA ARG A 35 -1.78 -6.65 9.70
C ARG A 35 -3.03 -7.49 9.47
N GLY A 36 -3.61 -8.08 10.52
CA GLY A 36 -4.80 -8.90 10.41
C GLY A 36 -6.09 -8.09 10.19
N LEU A 37 -6.18 -6.89 10.76
CA LEU A 37 -7.24 -5.93 10.46
C LEU A 37 -7.16 -5.43 9.01
N LEU A 38 -5.96 -5.06 8.55
CA LEU A 38 -5.77 -4.63 7.17
C LEU A 38 -6.11 -5.75 6.18
N ALA A 39 -5.66 -6.97 6.47
CA ALA A 39 -6.03 -8.20 5.76
C ALA A 39 -7.54 -8.40 5.67
N PHE A 40 -8.21 -8.38 6.83
CA PHE A 40 -9.64 -8.57 6.94
C PHE A 40 -10.40 -7.53 6.12
N VAL A 41 -10.03 -6.25 6.24
CA VAL A 41 -10.71 -5.16 5.54
C VAL A 41 -10.51 -5.26 4.03
N LEU A 42 -9.28 -5.48 3.54
CA LEU A 42 -9.01 -5.59 2.10
C LEU A 42 -9.60 -6.87 1.48
N ARG A 43 -9.83 -7.91 2.27
CA ARG A 43 -10.55 -9.11 1.83
C ARG A 43 -12.06 -8.88 1.70
N ASN A 44 -12.66 -8.14 2.63
CA ASN A 44 -14.11 -7.95 2.70
C ASN A 44 -14.61 -6.73 1.91
N ASP A 45 -13.79 -5.69 1.76
CA ASP A 45 -14.10 -4.50 0.98
C ASP A 45 -13.45 -4.57 -0.41
N THR A 46 -14.23 -5.08 -1.38
CA THR A 46 -13.77 -5.21 -2.77
C THR A 46 -13.47 -3.87 -3.46
N VAL A 47 -14.08 -2.76 -3.01
CA VAL A 47 -13.82 -1.44 -3.57
C VAL A 47 -12.47 -0.97 -3.09
N LEU A 48 -12.22 -1.03 -1.78
CA LEU A 48 -10.95 -0.66 -1.18
C LEU A 48 -9.80 -1.51 -1.75
N ALA A 49 -10.02 -2.83 -1.89
CA ALA A 49 -9.05 -3.73 -2.50
C ALA A 49 -8.62 -3.24 -3.90
N ARG A 50 -9.58 -2.96 -4.79
CA ARG A 50 -9.31 -2.51 -6.16
C ARG A 50 -8.62 -1.15 -6.20
N VAL A 51 -9.09 -0.18 -5.42
CA VAL A 51 -8.45 1.14 -5.42
C VAL A 51 -7.06 1.10 -4.80
N SER A 52 -6.77 0.10 -3.97
CA SER A 52 -5.47 -0.06 -3.33
C SER A 52 -4.42 -0.81 -4.17
N GLU A 53 -4.78 -1.38 -5.32
CA GLU A 53 -3.90 -2.25 -6.13
C GLU A 53 -2.59 -1.58 -6.57
N ASN A 54 -2.57 -0.24 -6.72
CA ASN A 54 -1.39 0.52 -7.17
C ASN A 54 -0.70 1.29 -6.03
N CYS A 55 -0.98 0.94 -4.77
CA CYS A 55 -0.38 1.59 -3.61
C CYS A 55 0.86 0.83 -3.13
N GLN A 56 1.91 1.56 -2.76
CA GLN A 56 3.14 0.95 -2.23
C GLN A 56 3.16 0.87 -0.70
N ASP A 57 2.47 1.79 -0.01
CA ASP A 57 2.52 1.93 1.45
C ASP A 57 1.11 2.03 2.05
N VAL A 58 0.39 0.91 2.07
CA VAL A 58 -0.90 0.83 2.79
C VAL A 58 -0.62 0.66 4.29
N SER A 59 -1.05 1.64 5.08
CA SER A 59 -0.90 1.68 6.53
C SER A 59 -2.27 1.64 7.21
N VAL A 60 -2.31 1.12 8.44
CA VAL A 60 -3.48 1.19 9.30
C VAL A 60 -3.08 1.86 10.61
N ALA A 61 -3.92 2.76 11.11
CA ALA A 61 -3.78 3.37 12.42
C ALA A 61 -5.04 3.10 13.23
N ARG A 62 -4.88 2.71 14.50
CA ARG A 62 -6.00 2.51 15.43
C ARG A 62 -6.15 3.71 16.33
N ALA A 63 -7.38 4.13 16.57
CA ALA A 63 -7.68 5.23 17.47
C ALA A 63 -9.03 5.01 18.14
N ALA A 64 -9.22 5.57 19.33
CA ALA A 64 -10.56 5.65 19.92
C ALA A 64 -11.37 6.70 19.16
N LEU A 65 -12.47 6.27 18.52
CA LEU A 65 -13.42 7.11 17.80
C LEU A 65 -14.76 7.06 18.54
N ASN A 66 -15.16 8.18 19.15
CA ASN A 66 -16.46 8.31 19.84
C ASN A 66 -16.76 7.19 20.85
N GLY A 67 -15.75 6.77 21.63
CA GLY A 67 -15.89 5.71 22.64
C GLY A 67 -15.84 4.27 22.10
N ARG A 68 -15.60 4.09 20.80
CA ARG A 68 -15.33 2.78 20.19
C ARG A 68 -13.90 2.72 19.67
N MET A 69 -13.33 1.51 19.58
CA MET A 69 -12.08 1.34 18.85
C MET A 69 -12.36 1.47 17.36
N GLY A 70 -11.67 2.41 16.72
CA GLY A 70 -11.73 2.65 15.29
C GLY A 70 -10.39 2.45 14.64
N PHE A 71 -10.41 2.47 13.32
CA PHE A 71 -9.22 2.40 12.50
C PHE A 71 -9.30 3.36 11.31
N THR A 72 -8.13 3.73 10.82
CA THR A 72 -7.93 4.53 9.61
C THR A 72 -6.93 3.82 8.73
N ILE A 73 -7.33 3.47 7.50
CA ILE A 73 -6.43 2.99 6.46
C ILE A 73 -6.00 4.19 5.62
N GLN A 74 -4.69 4.38 5.51
CA GLN A 74 -4.10 5.39 4.66
C GLN A 74 -3.16 4.74 3.66
N ALA A 75 -3.29 5.12 2.40
CA ALA A 75 -2.40 4.69 1.34
C ALA A 75 -2.14 5.84 0.37
N GLU A 76 -0.92 5.91 -0.14
CA GLU A 76 -0.57 6.74 -1.28
C GLU A 76 -0.25 5.84 -2.47
N CYS A 77 -0.83 6.19 -3.61
CA CYS A 77 -0.96 5.29 -4.74
C CYS A 77 -0.60 6.02 -6.02
N ALA A 78 0.22 5.38 -6.85
CA ALA A 78 0.61 5.94 -8.13
C ALA A 78 -0.58 5.88 -9.10
N ILE A 79 -0.82 6.98 -9.82
CA ILE A 79 -1.76 6.96 -10.94
C ILE A 79 -1.04 6.25 -12.08
N LYS A 80 -1.62 5.16 -12.62
CA LYS A 80 -1.05 4.48 -13.79
C LYS A 80 -0.84 5.51 -14.90
N ASP A 81 0.35 5.51 -15.50
CA ASP A 81 0.70 6.39 -16.62
C ASP A 81 -0.26 6.17 -17.81
N GLY A 82 -1.35 6.93 -17.82
CA GLY A 82 -2.25 7.08 -18.96
C GLY A 82 -1.62 8.06 -19.93
N ARG A 83 -1.42 7.64 -21.17
CA ARG A 83 -0.79 8.43 -22.25
C ARG A 83 -1.57 9.69 -22.64
N GLU A 84 -2.72 9.95 -22.03
CA GLU A 84 -3.56 11.12 -22.27
C GLU A 84 -3.14 12.26 -21.35
N GLU A 85 -2.19 13.06 -21.85
CA GLU A 85 -2.26 14.53 -21.88
C GLU A 85 -3.08 15.19 -20.74
N ASN A 86 -2.59 15.11 -19.49
CA ASN A 86 -2.76 16.08 -18.38
C ASN A 86 -2.22 15.47 -17.07
N ALA A 87 -0.90 15.38 -16.95
CA ALA A 87 -0.20 14.81 -15.80
C ALA A 87 -0.10 15.78 -14.61
N ASP A 88 -1.20 16.40 -14.19
CA ASP A 88 -1.21 17.26 -12.98
C ASP A 88 -1.32 16.46 -11.68
N CYS A 89 -1.70 15.17 -11.75
CA CYS A 89 -1.79 14.29 -10.59
C CYS A 89 -0.92 13.05 -10.84
N SER A 90 0.20 12.97 -10.14
CA SER A 90 1.11 11.80 -10.16
C SER A 90 0.68 10.70 -9.17
N ALA A 91 -0.09 11.05 -8.15
CA ALA A 91 -0.52 10.15 -7.10
C ALA A 91 -1.92 10.52 -6.57
N TYR A 92 -2.58 9.54 -5.96
CA TYR A 92 -3.80 9.71 -5.19
C TYR A 92 -3.62 9.16 -3.77
N ARG A 93 -4.36 9.73 -2.81
CA ARG A 93 -4.39 9.26 -1.42
C ARG A 93 -5.73 8.63 -1.11
N ILE A 94 -5.68 7.47 -0.46
CA ILE A 94 -6.83 6.80 0.12
C ILE A 94 -6.83 7.12 1.61
N ASN A 95 -7.99 7.50 2.12
CA ASN A 95 -8.26 7.61 3.56
C ASN A 95 -9.60 6.95 3.85
N ALA A 96 -9.56 5.73 4.39
CA ALA A 96 -10.76 4.97 4.76
C ALA A 96 -10.80 4.83 6.28
N THR A 97 -11.97 5.03 6.88
CA THR A 97 -12.16 4.91 8.33
C THR A 97 -13.16 3.84 8.67
N GLY A 98 -13.05 3.25 9.85
CA GLY A 98 -14.01 2.25 10.31
C GLY A 98 -13.97 2.03 11.81
N THR A 99 -14.85 1.15 12.27
CA THR A 99 -14.92 0.70 13.66
C THR A 99 -14.53 -0.76 13.77
N ILE A 100 -13.87 -1.11 14.88
CA ILE A 100 -13.60 -2.48 15.29
C ILE A 100 -14.71 -2.85 16.27
N ASP A 101 -15.67 -3.64 15.81
CA ASP A 101 -16.84 -4.01 16.59
C ASP A 101 -16.54 -5.21 17.51
N SER A 102 -15.62 -6.10 17.09
CA SER A 102 -15.09 -7.19 17.91
C SER A 102 -13.73 -7.68 17.38
N PRO A 103 -13.03 -8.59 18.09
CA PRO A 103 -11.78 -9.21 17.61
C PRO A 103 -11.91 -10.00 16.29
N ALA A 104 -13.14 -10.23 15.79
CA ALA A 104 -13.41 -10.91 14.53
C ALA A 104 -14.29 -10.10 13.57
N GLN A 105 -14.63 -8.85 13.91
CA GLN A 105 -15.55 -8.02 13.12
C GLN A 105 -15.08 -6.56 13.09
N ALA A 106 -15.03 -5.99 11.89
CA ALA A 106 -14.78 -4.58 11.66
C ALA A 106 -15.72 -4.07 10.58
N THR A 107 -16.20 -2.84 10.75
CA THR A 107 -17.10 -2.15 9.81
C THR A 107 -16.39 -0.95 9.22
N CYS A 108 -16.37 -0.84 7.88
CA CYS A 108 -15.89 0.37 7.21
C CYS A 108 -17.01 1.42 7.16
N ALA A 109 -16.71 2.64 7.59
CA ALA A 109 -17.56 3.80 7.38
C ALA A 109 -17.18 4.39 6.02
N THR A 110 -18.08 4.26 5.06
CA THR A 110 -17.96 4.88 3.73
C THR A 110 -18.42 6.34 3.77
#